data_AF-A0A0D8XA64-F1
#
_entry.id   AF-A0A0D8XA64-F1
#
_cell.length_a   1.000
_cell.length_b   1.000
_cell.length_c   1.000
_cell.angle_alpha   90.00
_cell.angle_beta   90.00
_cell.angle_gamma   90.00
#
_symmetry.space_group_name_H-M   'P 1'
#
loop_
_entity.id
_entity.type
_entity.pdbx_description
1 polymer ?
#
loop_
_entity_poly.entity_id
_entity_poly.type
_entity_poly.pdbx_seq_one_letter_code
_entity_poly.pdbx_strand_id
1 'polypeptide(L)'
;MGALKIQEDGIRVEGRTQFDKPVTFSHLSTARDEALTIDSFRGIHIQARNSSEQVTARMSLTADGKAQAICNRFEVFDNDNRLLFFADSKEIGFKLENLRILESPTRSVSVDAAQDIELLTSAGEVRLNSLLDITISSKQGEIRLESGNIYIDGQPRSSGRGTPQLQLCVCHNGRLFVATQFADCRADRNICE
;
A
#
# COMPACT_ATOMS: atom_id res chain seq x y z
N MET A 1 26.19 15.43 45.83
CA MET A 1 24.73 15.31 45.64
C MET A 1 24.52 14.71 44.27
N GLY A 2 23.87 13.54 44.18
CA GLY A 2 23.65 12.84 42.91
C GLY A 2 22.49 13.43 42.13
N ALA A 3 22.37 13.06 40.85
CA ALA A 3 21.25 13.46 39.99
C ALA A 3 19.89 12.95 40.49
N LEU A 4 19.88 11.88 41.30
CA LEU A 4 18.66 11.32 41.89
C LEU A 4 18.33 12.03 43.22
N LYS A 5 17.14 12.62 43.28
CA LYS A 5 16.56 13.31 44.45
C LYS A 5 15.28 12.61 44.87
N ILE A 6 15.11 12.39 46.17
CA ILE A 6 13.87 11.88 46.76
C ILE A 6 13.03 13.08 47.19
N GLN A 7 11.78 13.14 46.75
CA GLN A 7 10.79 14.18 47.06
C GLN A 7 9.53 13.54 47.65
N GLU A 8 8.63 14.33 48.24
CA GLU A 8 7.38 13.82 48.85
C GLU A 8 6.46 13.11 47.84
N ASP A 9 6.52 13.51 46.57
CA ASP A 9 5.71 12.99 45.45
C ASP A 9 6.42 11.89 44.63
N GLY A 10 7.68 11.57 44.94
CA GLY A 10 8.39 10.48 44.30
C GLY A 10 9.89 10.70 44.14
N ILE A 11 10.46 10.06 43.11
CA ILE A 11 11.88 10.16 42.79
C ILE A 11 12.03 11.07 41.57
N ARG A 12 12.82 12.13 41.72
CA ARG A 12 13.16 13.07 40.65
C ARG A 12 14.61 12.88 40.23
N VAL A 13 14.84 12.67 38.94
CA VAL A 13 16.18 12.54 38.38
C VAL A 13 16.51 13.80 37.57
N GLU A 14 17.45 14.60 38.05
CA GLU A 14 17.95 15.81 37.39
C GLU A 14 19.43 15.61 37.01
N GLY A 15 19.66 15.28 35.73
CA GLY A 15 20.99 14.99 35.20
C GLY A 15 21.19 13.53 34.84
N ARG A 16 22.45 13.09 34.78
CA ARG A 16 22.80 11.71 34.42
C ARG A 16 22.73 10.78 35.63
N THR A 17 21.93 9.72 35.54
CA THR A 17 21.83 8.62 36.51
C THR A 17 22.00 7.29 35.79
N GLN A 18 22.67 6.33 36.44
CA GLN A 18 22.79 4.94 35.98
C GLN A 18 22.21 3.99 37.04
N PHE A 19 21.55 2.93 36.58
CA PHE A 19 21.06 1.85 37.44
C PHE A 19 21.75 0.54 37.05
N ASP A 20 22.45 -0.09 37.99
CA ASP A 20 23.16 -1.35 37.73
C ASP A 20 22.23 -2.59 37.74
N LYS A 21 20.97 -2.39 38.15
CA LYS A 21 19.92 -3.41 38.20
C LYS A 21 18.63 -2.88 37.57
N PRO A 22 17.72 -3.76 37.10
CA PRO A 22 16.42 -3.35 36.59
C PRO A 22 15.65 -2.52 37.62
N VAL A 23 15.00 -1.47 37.14
CA VAL A 23 14.15 -0.56 37.92
C VAL A 23 12.71 -0.70 37.46
N THR A 24 11.78 -0.70 38.42
CA THR A 24 10.34 -0.74 38.17
C THR A 24 9.71 0.58 38.58
N PHE A 25 8.77 1.05 37.76
CA PHE A 25 8.05 2.29 37.99
C PHE A 25 6.56 2.02 37.85
N SER A 26 5.75 2.56 38.76
CA SER A 26 4.28 2.57 38.62
C SER A 26 3.83 3.60 37.58
N HIS A 27 4.58 4.69 37.46
CA HIS A 27 4.35 5.75 36.50
C HIS A 27 5.71 6.30 36.04
N LEU A 28 5.89 6.45 34.73
CA LEU A 28 7.06 7.08 34.12
C LEU A 28 6.55 8.17 33.17
N SER A 29 6.94 9.42 33.43
CA SER A 29 6.58 10.58 32.63
C SER A 29 7.71 11.59 32.60
N THR A 30 7.68 12.46 31.59
CA THR A 30 8.61 13.59 31.43
C THR A 30 7.95 14.87 31.94
N ALA A 31 8.75 15.94 32.11
CA ALA A 31 8.19 17.26 32.37
C ALA A 31 7.35 17.73 31.17
N ARG A 32 6.47 18.72 31.38
CA ARG A 32 5.58 19.22 30.30
C ARG A 32 6.42 19.64 29.09
N ASP A 33 6.01 19.12 27.93
CA ASP A 33 6.60 19.36 26.60
C ASP A 33 8.00 18.79 26.38
N GLU A 34 8.48 17.87 27.24
CA GLU A 34 9.75 17.17 27.03
C GLU A 34 9.55 15.77 26.44
N ALA A 35 10.37 15.40 25.45
CA ALA A 35 10.34 14.07 24.85
C ALA A 35 10.97 13.02 25.76
N LEU A 36 10.36 11.83 25.84
CA LEU A 36 10.96 10.65 26.45
C LEU A 36 11.79 9.91 25.40
N THR A 37 13.12 10.00 25.53
CA THR A 37 14.04 9.28 24.63
C THR A 37 14.56 8.00 25.30
N ILE A 38 14.46 6.87 24.60
CA ILE A 38 15.05 5.59 24.99
C ILE A 38 16.09 5.23 23.91
N ASP A 39 17.35 5.09 24.31
CA ASP A 39 18.46 4.73 23.42
C ASP A 39 19.11 3.41 23.90
N SER A 40 19.41 2.51 22.97
CA SER A 40 19.93 1.18 23.26
C SER A 40 20.73 0.59 22.10
N PHE A 41 21.94 0.09 22.41
CA PHE A 41 22.80 -0.62 21.46
C PHE A 41 22.28 -2.02 21.09
N ARG A 42 21.37 -2.58 21.91
CA ARG A 42 20.84 -3.95 21.77
C ARG A 42 19.38 -4.00 21.34
N GLY A 43 18.80 -2.85 21.07
CA GLY A 43 17.38 -2.72 20.78
C GLY A 43 16.52 -2.47 22.02
N ILE A 44 15.23 -2.27 21.77
CA ILE A 44 14.23 -1.89 22.75
C ILE A 44 13.05 -2.85 22.62
N HIS A 45 12.55 -3.36 23.75
CA HIS A 45 11.37 -4.23 23.80
C HIS A 45 10.32 -3.63 24.74
N ILE A 46 9.13 -3.38 24.22
CA ILE A 46 7.97 -2.90 24.97
C ILE A 46 6.94 -4.03 24.99
N GLN A 47 6.40 -4.34 26.17
CA GLN A 47 5.42 -5.40 26.36
C GLN A 47 4.24 -4.90 27.17
N ALA A 48 3.03 -5.19 26.69
CA ALA A 48 1.81 -5.03 27.46
C ALA A 48 1.41 -6.39 28.04
N ARG A 49 0.94 -6.40 29.29
CA ARG A 49 0.45 -7.60 29.98
C ARG A 49 -0.97 -7.37 30.49
N ASN A 50 -1.78 -8.43 30.50
CA ASN A 50 -3.09 -8.40 31.16
C ASN A 50 -2.97 -8.57 32.69
N SER A 51 -4.10 -8.57 33.39
CA SER A 51 -4.18 -8.78 34.84
C SER A 51 -3.64 -10.13 35.31
N SER A 52 -3.55 -11.12 34.41
CA SER A 52 -2.99 -12.45 34.66
C SER A 52 -1.49 -12.53 34.31
N GLU A 53 -0.82 -11.37 34.14
CA GLU A 53 0.58 -11.21 33.76
C GLU A 53 0.98 -11.78 32.40
N GLN A 54 0.01 -12.21 31.58
CA GLN A 54 0.26 -12.73 30.25
C GLN A 54 0.51 -11.59 29.27
N VAL A 55 1.55 -11.72 28.45
CA VAL A 55 1.88 -10.73 27.42
C VAL A 55 0.80 -10.73 26.34
N THR A 56 0.12 -9.59 26.16
CA THR A 56 -0.95 -9.39 25.16
C THR A 56 -0.46 -8.67 23.91
N ALA A 57 0.58 -7.86 24.03
CA ALA A 57 1.21 -7.18 22.90
C ALA A 57 2.70 -6.98 23.13
N ARG A 58 3.46 -6.94 22.04
CA ARG A 58 4.89 -6.67 22.03
C ARG A 58 5.24 -5.72 20.89
N MET A 59 6.03 -4.71 21.17
CA MET A 59 6.70 -3.89 20.16
C MET A 59 8.20 -4.01 20.38
N SER A 60 8.98 -4.12 19.31
CA SER A 60 10.42 -4.35 19.38
C SER A 60 11.15 -3.59 18.29
N LEU A 61 12.19 -2.87 18.67
CA LEU A 61 13.19 -2.31 17.75
C LEU A 61 14.48 -3.09 17.97
N THR A 62 14.93 -3.85 16.98
CA THR A 62 16.12 -4.71 17.09
C THR A 62 17.38 -3.98 16.64
N ALA A 63 18.54 -4.46 17.07
CA ALA A 63 19.84 -3.85 16.73
C ALA A 63 20.17 -3.86 15.23
N ASP A 64 19.51 -4.70 14.42
CA ASP A 64 19.62 -4.73 12.96
C ASP A 64 18.66 -3.75 12.26
N GLY A 65 17.99 -2.88 13.01
CA GLY A 65 17.12 -1.83 12.48
C GLY A 65 15.69 -2.27 12.16
N LYS A 66 15.28 -3.49 12.53
CA LYS A 66 13.90 -3.94 12.32
C LYS A 66 12.98 -3.45 13.45
N ALA A 67 11.87 -2.83 13.06
CA ALA A 67 10.76 -2.56 13.96
C ALA A 67 9.69 -3.65 13.76
N GLN A 68 9.29 -4.30 14.84
CA GLN A 68 8.29 -5.38 14.83
C GLN A 68 7.23 -5.12 15.88
N ALA A 69 5.97 -5.38 15.53
CA ALA A 69 4.84 -5.33 16.43
C ALA A 69 4.06 -6.64 16.37
N ILE A 70 3.75 -7.22 17.53
CA ILE A 70 2.87 -8.37 17.71
C ILE A 70 1.71 -7.89 18.57
N CYS A 71 0.53 -7.80 17.95
CA CYS A 71 -0.69 -7.33 18.57
C CYS A 71 -1.89 -7.82 17.75
N ASN A 72 -3.10 -7.73 18.31
CA ASN A 72 -4.32 -8.07 17.59
C ASN A 72 -4.63 -7.06 16.46
N ARG A 73 -4.26 -5.80 16.67
CA ARG A 73 -4.48 -4.70 15.75
C ARG A 73 -3.44 -3.61 15.99
N PHE A 74 -2.72 -3.23 14.96
CA PHE A 74 -1.78 -2.12 14.95
C PHE A 74 -2.43 -0.93 14.25
N GLU A 75 -2.36 0.27 14.83
CA GLU A 75 -3.01 1.47 14.30
C GLU A 75 -2.07 2.66 14.34
N VAL A 76 -2.14 3.50 13.30
CA VAL A 76 -1.44 4.77 13.20
C VAL A 76 -2.48 5.85 12.99
N PHE A 77 -2.44 6.88 13.83
CA PHE A 77 -3.33 8.02 13.78
C PHE A 77 -2.55 9.29 13.40
N ASP A 78 -3.24 10.29 12.86
CA ASP A 78 -2.70 11.65 12.77
C ASP A 78 -2.90 12.44 14.07
N ASN A 79 -2.47 13.71 14.06
CA ASN A 79 -2.59 14.62 15.20
C ASN A 79 -4.05 14.97 15.55
N ASP A 80 -5.00 14.74 14.63
CA ASP A 80 -6.43 14.94 14.84
C ASP A 80 -7.12 13.64 15.30
N ASN A 81 -6.35 12.60 15.67
CA ASN A 81 -6.81 11.25 16.00
C ASN A 81 -7.61 10.56 14.88
N ARG A 82 -7.35 10.90 13.61
CA ARG A 82 -7.92 10.18 12.47
C ARG A 82 -7.04 8.98 12.15
N LEU A 83 -7.66 7.81 11.99
CA LEU A 83 -6.97 6.57 11.63
C LEU A 83 -6.40 6.68 10.20
N LEU A 84 -5.09 6.52 10.05
CA LEU A 84 -4.36 6.58 8.78
C LEU A 84 -4.03 5.19 8.23
N PHE A 85 -3.57 4.30 9.11
CA PHE A 85 -3.15 2.95 8.78
C PHE A 85 -3.55 2.00 9.88
N PHE A 86 -3.98 0.80 9.51
CA PHE A 86 -4.07 -0.30 10.45
C PHE A 86 -3.72 -1.64 9.82
N ALA A 87 -3.33 -2.58 10.66
CA ALA A 87 -3.15 -3.98 10.30
C ALA A 87 -3.72 -4.87 11.40
N ASP A 88 -4.56 -5.84 11.03
CA ASP A 88 -5.04 -6.90 11.90
C ASP A 88 -4.96 -8.28 11.22
N SER A 89 -5.60 -9.30 11.79
CA SER A 89 -5.55 -10.67 11.27
C SER A 89 -6.33 -10.89 9.98
N LYS A 90 -7.18 -9.93 9.57
CA LYS A 90 -8.04 -10.04 8.40
C LYS A 90 -7.55 -9.17 7.25
N GLU A 91 -7.15 -7.95 7.55
CA GLU A 91 -6.80 -6.97 6.51
C GLU A 91 -5.76 -5.94 6.97
N ILE A 92 -5.20 -5.26 5.98
CA ILE A 92 -4.39 -4.06 6.14
C ILE A 92 -5.15 -2.92 5.47
N GLY A 93 -5.53 -1.91 6.25
CA GLY A 93 -6.30 -0.77 5.77
C GLY A 93 -5.47 0.50 5.71
N PHE A 94 -5.59 1.23 4.62
CA PHE A 94 -5.08 2.59 4.46
C PHE A 94 -6.26 3.54 4.32
N LYS A 95 -6.40 4.48 5.25
CA LYS A 95 -7.48 5.48 5.23
C LYS A 95 -6.85 6.85 5.11
N LEU A 96 -6.50 7.21 3.87
CA LEU A 96 -5.71 8.39 3.57
C LEU A 96 -6.35 9.16 2.41
N GLU A 97 -6.67 10.43 2.65
CA GLU A 97 -7.19 11.34 1.61
C GLU A 97 -6.11 11.72 0.58
N ASN A 98 -4.83 11.53 0.90
CA ASN A 98 -3.68 11.89 0.05
C ASN A 98 -2.61 10.79 0.04
N LEU A 99 -2.96 9.56 -0.33
CA LEU A 99 -1.97 8.48 -0.48
C LEU A 99 -1.15 8.71 -1.76
N ARG A 100 0.10 9.14 -1.60
CA ARG A 100 1.09 9.13 -2.68
C ARG A 100 1.98 7.89 -2.51
N ILE A 101 1.68 6.83 -3.27
CA ILE A 101 2.61 5.70 -3.42
C ILE A 101 3.78 6.24 -4.24
N LEU A 102 4.85 6.64 -3.55
CA LEU A 102 6.09 7.03 -4.19
C LEU A 102 6.71 5.76 -4.78
N GLU A 103 7.01 5.85 -6.07
CA GLU A 103 7.52 4.79 -6.93
C GLU A 103 8.46 3.79 -6.24
N SER A 104 8.29 2.51 -6.57
CA SER A 104 9.38 1.54 -6.44
C SER A 104 10.39 1.85 -7.54
N PRO A 105 11.59 2.36 -7.24
CA PRO A 105 12.56 2.72 -8.28
C PRO A 105 13.09 1.49 -9.03
N THR A 106 12.83 0.26 -8.56
CA THR A 106 13.48 -0.93 -9.13
C THR A 106 12.69 -2.25 -9.01
N ARG A 107 11.53 -2.41 -9.67
CA ARG A 107 11.31 -3.56 -10.60
C ARG A 107 9.87 -3.92 -10.96
N SER A 108 8.86 -3.69 -10.13
CA SER A 108 7.45 -3.91 -10.51
C SER A 108 6.53 -3.68 -9.33
N VAL A 109 5.27 -3.36 -9.60
CA VAL A 109 4.17 -3.50 -8.65
C VAL A 109 3.39 -4.74 -9.09
N SER A 110 3.25 -5.75 -8.22
CA SER A 110 2.43 -6.95 -8.44
C SER A 110 1.27 -6.96 -7.45
N VAL A 111 0.08 -7.27 -7.93
CA VAL A 111 -1.12 -7.46 -7.10
C VAL A 111 -1.63 -8.86 -7.38
N ASP A 112 -1.49 -9.75 -6.39
CA ASP A 112 -1.88 -11.16 -6.47
C ASP A 112 -3.02 -11.42 -5.47
N ALA A 113 -4.16 -11.90 -5.95
CA ALA A 113 -5.31 -12.25 -5.11
C ALA A 113 -5.79 -13.68 -5.40
N ALA A 114 -6.34 -14.35 -4.39
CA ALA A 114 -6.89 -15.71 -4.54
C ALA A 114 -8.23 -15.73 -5.33
N GLN A 115 -8.86 -14.56 -5.48
CA GLN A 115 -10.12 -14.33 -6.19
C GLN A 115 -9.98 -13.06 -7.06
N ASP A 116 -11.07 -12.30 -7.24
CA ASP A 116 -11.11 -11.10 -8.06
C ASP A 116 -10.31 -9.94 -7.47
N ILE A 117 -9.71 -9.13 -8.35
CA ILE A 117 -9.06 -7.86 -8.03
C ILE A 117 -9.96 -6.75 -8.60
N GLU A 118 -10.59 -5.97 -7.72
CA GLU A 118 -11.40 -4.81 -8.11
C GLU A 118 -10.69 -3.51 -7.73
N LEU A 119 -10.48 -2.63 -8.71
CA LEU A 119 -9.89 -1.29 -8.49
C LEU A 119 -11.01 -0.24 -8.55
N LEU A 120 -11.53 0.15 -7.39
CA LEU A 120 -12.61 1.14 -7.26
C LEU A 120 -12.06 2.52 -6.88
N THR A 121 -12.57 3.58 -7.51
CA THR A 121 -12.33 4.97 -7.11
C THR A 121 -13.66 5.66 -6.78
N SER A 122 -13.77 6.27 -5.59
CA SER A 122 -14.97 6.95 -5.12
C SER A 122 -15.15 8.35 -5.73
N ALA A 123 -14.04 8.95 -6.19
CA ALA A 123 -14.03 10.18 -6.98
C ALA A 123 -12.69 10.28 -7.74
N GLY A 124 -12.74 10.40 -9.07
CA GLY A 124 -11.56 10.62 -9.91
C GLY A 124 -11.36 9.57 -11.01
N GLU A 125 -10.16 9.55 -11.59
CA GLU A 125 -9.76 8.67 -12.69
C GLU A 125 -8.69 7.67 -12.22
N VAL A 126 -8.75 6.43 -12.70
CA VAL A 126 -7.68 5.44 -12.54
C VAL A 126 -6.73 5.58 -13.73
N ARG A 127 -5.50 6.03 -13.48
CA ARG A 127 -4.45 6.20 -14.51
C ARG A 127 -3.32 5.19 -14.33
N LEU A 128 -2.95 4.53 -15.42
CA LEU A 128 -1.80 3.62 -15.50
C LEU A 128 -0.74 4.26 -16.39
N ASN A 129 0.38 4.69 -15.81
CA ASN A 129 1.52 5.29 -16.54
C ASN A 129 2.75 4.40 -16.38
N SER A 130 3.52 4.21 -17.44
CA SER A 130 4.78 3.45 -17.44
C SER A 130 5.81 4.13 -18.33
N LEU A 131 7.10 3.99 -17.98
CA LEU A 131 8.22 4.40 -18.84
C LEU A 131 8.46 3.40 -19.99
N LEU A 132 7.93 2.19 -19.84
CA LEU A 132 7.98 1.09 -20.81
C LEU A 132 6.56 0.67 -21.18
N ASP A 133 6.41 -0.48 -21.82
CA ASP A 133 5.10 -1.01 -22.20
C ASP A 133 4.23 -1.38 -20.99
N ILE A 134 2.91 -1.21 -21.17
CA ILE A 134 1.88 -1.70 -20.24
C ILE A 134 1.20 -2.89 -20.91
N THR A 135 1.25 -4.06 -20.27
CA THR A 135 0.61 -5.28 -20.78
C THR A 135 -0.55 -5.68 -19.88
N ILE A 136 -1.76 -5.73 -20.45
CA ILE A 136 -2.97 -6.26 -19.80
C ILE A 136 -3.27 -7.62 -20.41
N SER A 137 -3.26 -8.68 -19.61
CA SER A 137 -3.50 -10.06 -20.07
C SER A 137 -4.34 -10.85 -19.06
N SER A 138 -5.17 -11.77 -19.57
CA SER A 138 -5.96 -12.70 -18.75
C SER A 138 -5.59 -14.14 -19.10
N LYS A 139 -5.43 -15.00 -18.08
CA LYS A 139 -5.02 -16.41 -18.26
C LYS A 139 -6.20 -17.36 -18.55
N GLN A 140 -7.36 -17.09 -17.98
CA GLN A 140 -8.55 -17.95 -18.08
C GLN A 140 -9.86 -17.16 -18.28
N GLY A 141 -9.79 -15.84 -18.49
CA GLY A 141 -10.95 -14.99 -18.70
C GLY A 141 -10.78 -14.03 -19.88
N GLU A 142 -11.76 -13.15 -20.06
CA GLU A 142 -11.70 -12.08 -21.04
C GLU A 142 -11.26 -10.75 -20.41
N ILE A 143 -10.77 -9.83 -21.23
CA ILE A 143 -10.54 -8.44 -20.84
C ILE A 143 -11.72 -7.63 -21.38
N ARG A 144 -12.55 -7.11 -20.49
CA ARG A 144 -13.74 -6.34 -20.85
C ARG A 144 -13.52 -4.86 -20.57
N LEU A 145 -13.56 -4.04 -21.63
CA LEU A 145 -13.49 -2.58 -21.54
C LEU A 145 -14.89 -2.02 -21.80
N GLU A 146 -15.50 -1.40 -20.79
CA GLU A 146 -16.82 -0.80 -20.90
C GLU A 146 -16.71 0.71 -20.73
N SER A 147 -16.96 1.46 -21.80
CA SER A 147 -16.92 2.92 -21.82
C SER A 147 -17.74 3.45 -22.99
N GLY A 148 -18.23 4.70 -22.87
CA GLY A 148 -18.92 5.38 -23.97
C GLY A 148 -18.00 5.66 -25.17
N ASN A 149 -16.70 5.83 -24.94
CA ASN A 149 -15.68 5.94 -25.99
C ASN A 149 -14.39 5.25 -25.53
N ILE A 150 -13.74 4.52 -26.43
CA ILE A 150 -12.41 3.92 -26.23
C ILE A 150 -11.50 4.48 -27.33
N TYR A 151 -10.42 5.16 -26.93
CA TYR A 151 -9.45 5.73 -27.84
C TYR A 151 -8.18 4.88 -27.84
N ILE A 152 -7.74 4.47 -29.03
CA ILE A 152 -6.46 3.78 -29.22
C ILE A 152 -5.70 4.61 -30.24
N ASP A 153 -4.60 5.24 -29.85
CA ASP A 153 -3.78 6.11 -30.69
C ASP A 153 -2.42 5.46 -31.03
N GLY A 154 -1.69 6.06 -31.98
CA GLY A 154 -0.31 5.66 -32.32
C GLY A 154 -0.20 4.58 -33.39
N GLN A 155 -1.25 4.31 -34.16
CA GLN A 155 -1.17 3.36 -35.27
C GLN A 155 -0.31 3.94 -36.40
N PRO A 156 0.68 3.16 -36.91
CA PRO A 156 1.53 3.61 -37.99
C PRO A 156 0.70 3.88 -39.25
N ARG A 157 0.82 5.10 -39.78
CA ARG A 157 0.20 5.50 -41.04
C ARG A 157 1.16 5.19 -42.18
N SER A 158 0.79 4.24 -43.04
CA SER A 158 1.58 3.92 -44.24
C SER A 158 1.31 4.95 -45.33
N SER A 159 2.36 5.59 -45.87
CA SER A 159 2.31 6.42 -47.09
C SER A 159 2.76 5.64 -48.34
N GLY A 160 2.91 4.32 -48.23
CA GLY A 160 3.46 3.48 -49.29
C GLY A 160 2.48 3.23 -50.45
N ARG A 161 3.00 3.27 -51.68
CA ARG A 161 2.28 2.72 -52.86
C ARG A 161 2.59 1.22 -52.93
N GLY A 162 1.60 0.39 -52.56
CA GLY A 162 1.73 -1.08 -52.51
C GLY A 162 0.36 -1.78 -52.47
N THR A 163 0.39 -3.12 -52.45
CA THR A 163 -0.81 -3.98 -52.48
C THR A 163 -1.71 -3.81 -51.26
N PRO A 164 -3.00 -4.18 -51.37
CA PRO A 164 -4.02 -3.84 -50.39
C PRO A 164 -3.69 -4.14 -48.93
N GLN A 165 -3.90 -3.17 -48.03
CA GLN A 165 -3.74 -3.36 -46.58
C GLN A 165 -5.10 -3.50 -45.90
N LEU A 166 -5.20 -4.50 -45.03
CA LEU A 166 -6.43 -4.91 -44.36
C LEU A 166 -7.03 -3.78 -43.49
N GLN A 167 -8.35 -3.77 -43.33
CA GLN A 167 -9.07 -2.90 -42.40
C GLN A 167 -9.50 -3.69 -41.15
N LEU A 168 -9.52 -3.04 -39.99
CA LEU A 168 -10.01 -3.62 -38.74
C LEU A 168 -11.47 -3.20 -38.51
N CYS A 169 -12.33 -4.19 -38.28
CA CYS A 169 -13.78 -4.07 -38.17
C CYS A 169 -14.27 -4.52 -36.80
N VAL A 170 -15.35 -3.92 -36.30
CA VAL A 170 -15.94 -4.22 -34.99
C VAL A 170 -17.37 -4.71 -35.19
N CYS A 171 -17.69 -5.91 -34.71
CA CYS A 171 -19.06 -6.43 -34.64
C CYS A 171 -19.88 -5.66 -33.60
N HIS A 172 -21.22 -5.72 -33.66
CA HIS A 172 -22.08 -5.07 -32.66
C HIS A 172 -21.89 -5.61 -31.23
N ASN A 173 -21.30 -6.81 -31.07
CA ASN A 173 -20.97 -7.43 -29.79
C ASN A 173 -19.52 -7.13 -29.32
N GLY A 174 -18.79 -6.26 -30.01
CA GLY A 174 -17.44 -5.83 -29.63
C GLY A 174 -16.30 -6.72 -30.13
N ARG A 175 -16.57 -7.83 -30.84
CA ARG A 175 -15.51 -8.65 -31.46
C ARG A 175 -14.84 -7.90 -32.62
N LEU A 176 -13.52 -7.90 -32.61
CA LEU A 176 -12.68 -7.34 -33.67
C LEU A 176 -12.41 -8.40 -34.74
N PHE A 177 -12.59 -8.06 -36.01
CA PHE A 177 -12.24 -8.91 -37.15
C PHE A 177 -11.55 -8.10 -38.25
N VAL A 178 -10.79 -8.79 -39.10
CA VAL A 178 -9.99 -8.15 -40.15
C VAL A 178 -10.66 -8.37 -41.50
N ALA A 179 -10.88 -7.29 -42.25
CA ALA A 179 -11.47 -7.32 -43.58
C ALA A 179 -10.48 -6.82 -44.64
N THR A 180 -10.72 -7.16 -45.91
CA THR A 180 -9.90 -6.65 -47.02
C THR A 180 -10.14 -5.14 -47.21
N GLN A 181 -9.18 -4.44 -47.82
CA GLN A 181 -9.14 -2.95 -47.83
C GLN A 181 -10.34 -2.24 -48.48
N PHE A 182 -11.19 -2.98 -49.19
CA PHE A 182 -12.36 -2.46 -49.90
C PHE A 182 -13.61 -3.29 -49.67
N ALA A 183 -13.56 -4.27 -48.77
CA ALA A 183 -14.78 -4.98 -48.39
C ALA A 183 -15.64 -4.06 -47.52
N ASP A 184 -16.97 -4.23 -47.58
CA ASP A 184 -17.80 -3.71 -46.51
C ASP A 184 -17.40 -4.38 -45.20
N CYS A 185 -17.52 -3.64 -44.10
CA CYS A 185 -17.22 -4.11 -42.75
C CYS A 185 -18.31 -5.07 -42.26
N ARG A 186 -18.45 -6.22 -42.95
CA ARG A 186 -19.46 -7.25 -42.74
C ARG A 186 -18.76 -8.58 -42.54
N ALA A 187 -19.02 -9.20 -41.39
CA ALA A 187 -18.53 -10.53 -41.10
C ALA A 187 -19.65 -11.56 -41.32
N ASP A 188 -19.26 -12.79 -41.62
CA ASP A 188 -20.17 -13.93 -41.59
C ASP A 188 -20.76 -14.12 -40.18
N ARG A 189 -21.92 -14.78 -40.10
CA ARG A 189 -22.63 -15.01 -38.83
C ARG A 189 -21.73 -15.61 -37.76
N ASN A 190 -20.89 -16.58 -38.12
CA ASN A 190 -19.96 -17.24 -37.20
C ASN A 190 -18.84 -16.33 -36.62
N ILE A 191 -18.60 -15.14 -37.18
CA ILE A 191 -17.60 -14.19 -36.70
C ILE A 191 -18.24 -13.19 -35.72
N CYS A 192 -19.49 -12.77 -35.99
CA CYS A 192 -20.20 -11.79 -35.17
C CYS A 192 -21.30 -12.38 -34.25
N GLU A 193 -21.60 -13.69 -34.29
CA GLU A 193 -22.50 -14.40 -33.34
C GLU A 193 -21.80 -14.77 -32.04
#